data_AF-Q3B4I5-F1
#
_entry.id   AF-Q3B4I5-F1
#
_cell.length_a   1.000
_cell.length_b   1.000
_cell.length_c   1.000
_cell.angle_alpha   90.00
_cell.angle_beta   90.00
_cell.angle_gamma   90.00
#
_symmetry.space_group_name_H-M   'P 1'
#
loop_
_entity.id
_entity.type
_entity.pdbx_description
1 polymer ?
#
loop_
_entity_poly.entity_id
_entity_poly.type
_entity_poly.pdbx_seq_one_letter_code
_entity_poly.pdbx_strand_id
1 'polypeptide(L)'
;MYLGQRDKQKRKAREGVALHPGKRFIGRTEKSFDFLGYQIHPDRRLRPSATSLHRMTERAHRLYEQGASITRLRQYVTRWHRWLLGGLDELVTTKGSVTRYWVYVLKHLDIPKLFR
;
A
#
# COMPACT_ATOMS: atom_id res chain seq x y z
N MET A 1 12.25 22.16 -18.93
CA MET A 1 10.85 22.09 -18.43
C MET A 1 9.98 21.54 -19.57
N TYR A 2 9.40 20.34 -19.44
CA TYR A 2 8.72 19.62 -20.55
C TYR A 2 7.34 20.22 -20.91
N LEU A 3 7.06 20.36 -22.22
CA LEU A 3 5.90 21.06 -22.80
C LEU A 3 4.52 20.61 -22.25
N GLY A 4 4.32 19.31 -21.99
CA GLY A 4 3.03 18.75 -21.56
C GLY A 4 2.59 19.09 -20.12
N GLN A 5 3.46 19.72 -19.32
CA GLN A 5 3.13 20.14 -17.94
C GLN A 5 2.30 21.43 -17.89
N ARG A 6 2.47 22.32 -18.88
CA ARG A 6 1.76 23.60 -18.94
C ARG A 6 0.26 23.40 -19.18
N ASP A 7 -0.13 22.41 -19.97
CA ASP A 7 -1.54 22.22 -20.34
C ASP A 7 -2.37 21.63 -19.20
N LYS A 8 -1.82 20.67 -18.43
CA LYS A 8 -2.50 20.11 -17.26
C LYS A 8 -2.63 21.13 -16.13
N GLN A 9 -1.64 21.99 -15.92
CA GLN A 9 -1.71 23.07 -14.93
C GLN A 9 -2.70 24.17 -15.33
N LYS A 10 -2.70 24.57 -16.61
CA LYS A 10 -3.66 25.56 -17.14
C LYS A 10 -5.11 25.06 -17.10
N ARG A 11 -5.37 23.76 -17.38
CA ARG A 11 -6.71 23.18 -17.22
C ARG A 11 -7.19 23.19 -15.77
N LYS A 12 -6.36 22.72 -14.82
CA LYS A 12 -6.76 22.64 -13.41
C LYS A 12 -6.99 24.01 -12.75
N ALA A 13 -6.22 25.03 -13.14
CA ALA A 13 -6.42 26.40 -12.68
C ALA A 13 -7.76 26.99 -13.14
N ARG A 14 -8.27 26.59 -14.30
CA ARG A 14 -9.61 26.98 -14.79
C ARG A 14 -10.75 26.32 -14.01
N GLU A 15 -10.48 25.19 -13.36
CA GLU A 15 -11.43 24.44 -12.51
C GLU A 15 -11.32 24.83 -11.02
N GLY A 16 -10.51 25.83 -10.66
CA GLY A 16 -10.35 26.31 -9.28
C GLY A 16 -9.53 25.41 -8.35
N VAL A 17 -8.86 24.37 -8.87
CA VAL A 17 -8.12 23.40 -8.06
C VAL A 17 -6.62 23.46 -8.35
N ALA A 18 -5.82 23.90 -7.38
CA ALA A 18 -4.36 23.92 -7.49
C ALA A 18 -3.73 22.56 -7.12
N LEU A 19 -2.64 22.17 -7.81
CA LEU A 19 -1.85 21.00 -7.46
C LEU A 19 -0.93 21.29 -6.27
N HIS A 20 -1.02 20.49 -5.20
CA HIS A 20 -0.15 20.66 -4.03
C HIS A 20 1.34 20.42 -4.38
N PRO A 21 2.26 21.35 -4.07
CA PRO A 21 3.67 21.26 -4.45
C PRO A 21 4.38 20.01 -3.92
N GLY A 22 4.15 19.63 -2.66
CA GLY A 22 4.77 18.43 -2.06
C GLY A 22 4.23 17.08 -2.56
N LYS A 23 3.15 17.06 -3.36
CA LYS A 23 2.58 15.83 -3.95
C LYS A 23 2.95 15.69 -5.43
N ARG A 24 3.77 16.60 -5.96
CA ARG A 24 4.21 16.62 -7.35
C ARG A 24 5.60 16.00 -7.44
N PHE A 25 5.65 14.76 -7.90
CA PHE A 25 6.90 14.14 -8.36
C PHE A 25 6.78 13.83 -9.84
N ILE A 26 7.69 14.37 -10.63
CA ILE A 26 7.85 14.07 -12.06
C ILE A 26 9.33 13.72 -12.23
N GLY A 27 9.60 12.42 -12.22
CA GLY A 27 10.94 11.86 -12.38
C GLY A 27 10.87 10.53 -13.13
N ARG A 28 12.03 9.96 -13.46
CA ARG A 28 12.08 8.65 -14.10
C ARG A 28 11.50 7.58 -13.17
N THR A 29 10.79 6.61 -13.76
CA THR A 29 10.23 5.46 -13.06
C THR A 29 11.32 4.53 -12.47
N GLU A 30 12.57 4.66 -12.92
CA GLU A 30 13.76 4.01 -12.36
C GLU A 30 13.88 4.14 -10.83
N LYS A 31 13.38 5.23 -10.24
CA LYS A 31 13.43 5.46 -8.77
C LYS A 31 12.26 4.83 -8.00
N SER A 32 11.35 4.12 -8.67
CA SER A 32 10.05 3.68 -8.17
C SER A 32 9.16 4.82 -7.64
N PHE A 33 7.87 4.56 -7.52
CA PHE A 33 6.93 5.48 -6.86
C PHE A 33 5.74 4.72 -6.31
N ASP A 34 5.07 5.32 -5.33
CA ASP A 34 3.89 4.74 -4.71
C ASP A 34 2.61 5.23 -5.39
N PHE A 35 1.73 4.30 -5.75
CA PHE A 35 0.44 4.58 -6.35
C PHE A 35 -0.62 3.56 -5.90
N LEU A 36 -1.78 4.04 -5.46
CA LEU A 36 -2.90 3.20 -4.98
C LEU A 36 -2.52 2.16 -3.89
N GLY A 37 -1.45 2.41 -3.13
CA GLY A 37 -0.97 1.48 -2.11
C GLY A 37 -0.02 0.40 -2.64
N TYR A 38 0.40 0.50 -3.90
CA TYR A 38 1.47 -0.29 -4.50
C TYR A 38 2.73 0.54 -4.70
N GLN A 39 3.88 -0.10 -4.63
CA GLN A 39 5.14 0.43 -5.13
C GLN A 39 5.32 -0.05 -6.57
N ILE A 40 5.40 0.88 -7.50
CA ILE A 40 5.59 0.64 -8.93
C ILE A 40 7.06 0.84 -9.27
N HIS A 41 7.66 -0.14 -9.94
CA HIS A 41 9.02 -0.09 -10.46
C HIS A 41 9.05 -0.77 -11.84
N PRO A 42 9.75 -0.21 -12.84
CA PRO A 42 9.71 -0.74 -14.21
C PRO A 42 10.17 -2.19 -14.30
N ASP A 43 11.25 -2.54 -13.62
CA ASP A 43 11.86 -3.89 -13.72
C ASP A 43 11.38 -4.89 -12.65
N ARG A 44 10.30 -4.58 -11.90
CA ARG A 44 9.84 -5.43 -10.80
C ARG A 44 8.33 -5.58 -10.80
N ARG A 45 7.86 -6.76 -10.41
CA ARG A 45 6.44 -6.99 -10.06
C ARG A 45 5.97 -6.01 -8.99
N LEU A 46 4.68 -5.67 -9.05
CA LEU A 46 4.01 -4.80 -8.08
C LEU A 46 4.19 -5.35 -6.66
N ARG A 47 4.41 -4.45 -5.71
CA ARG A 47 4.53 -4.78 -4.29
C ARG A 47 3.63 -3.85 -3.50
N PRO A 48 3.13 -4.23 -2.32
CA PRO A 48 2.52 -3.25 -1.43
C PRO A 48 3.55 -2.16 -1.09
N SER A 49 3.11 -0.90 -1.11
CA SER A 49 3.97 0.20 -0.68
C SER A 49 4.21 0.17 0.83
N ALA A 50 5.29 0.81 1.28
CA ALA A 50 5.59 0.94 2.71
C ALA A 50 4.42 1.60 3.46
N THR A 51 3.79 2.62 2.87
CA THR A 51 2.60 3.25 3.44
C THR A 51 1.40 2.32 3.53
N SER A 52 1.20 1.43 2.55
CA SER A 52 0.12 0.44 2.58
C SER A 52 0.33 -0.58 3.71
N LEU A 53 1.56 -1.08 3.87
CA LEU A 53 1.93 -1.97 4.97
C LEU A 53 1.73 -1.30 6.33
N HIS A 54 2.20 -0.05 6.49
CA HIS A 54 2.03 0.72 7.72
C HIS A 54 0.54 0.93 8.05
N ARG A 55 -0.30 1.32 7.08
CA ARG A 55 -1.75 1.47 7.31
C ARG A 55 -2.42 0.15 7.71
N MET A 56 -1.97 -0.97 7.12
CA MET A 56 -2.46 -2.29 7.47
C MET A 56 -2.16 -2.61 8.94
N THR A 57 -0.92 -2.41 9.38
CA THR A 57 -0.50 -2.68 10.76
C THR A 57 -1.18 -1.75 11.74
N GLU A 58 -1.24 -0.44 11.46
CA GLU A 58 -1.95 0.55 12.31
C GLU A 58 -3.42 0.19 12.53
N ARG A 59 -4.09 -0.32 11.49
CA ARG A 59 -5.48 -0.78 11.64
C ARG A 59 -5.55 -2.09 12.43
N ALA A 60 -4.58 -2.99 12.27
CA ALA A 60 -4.50 -4.21 13.08
C ALA A 60 -4.25 -3.89 14.57
N HIS A 61 -3.38 -2.93 14.89
CA HIS A 61 -3.16 -2.44 16.25
C HIS A 61 -4.46 -1.96 16.88
N ARG A 62 -5.15 -1.02 16.22
CA ARG A 62 -6.44 -0.51 16.71
C ARG A 62 -7.48 -1.59 16.90
N LEU A 63 -7.54 -2.59 16.02
CA LEU A 63 -8.46 -3.73 16.19
C LEU A 63 -8.09 -4.57 17.41
N TYR A 64 -6.81 -4.84 17.61
CA TYR A 64 -6.31 -5.60 18.75
C TYR A 64 -6.58 -4.88 20.07
N GLU A 65 -6.29 -3.58 20.15
CA GLU A 65 -6.56 -2.73 21.31
C GLU A 65 -8.06 -2.65 21.64
N GLN A 66 -8.93 -2.74 20.63
CA GLN A 66 -10.38 -2.82 20.80
C GLN A 66 -10.88 -4.21 21.21
N GLY A 67 -9.99 -5.15 21.55
CA GLY A 67 -10.34 -6.49 21.99
C GLY A 67 -10.76 -7.44 20.87
N ALA A 68 -10.37 -7.17 19.61
CA ALA A 68 -10.65 -8.10 18.52
C ALA A 68 -9.96 -9.45 18.74
N SER A 69 -10.68 -10.53 18.50
CA SER A 69 -10.11 -11.89 18.55
C SER A 69 -9.04 -12.09 17.47
N ILE A 70 -8.12 -13.03 17.72
CA ILE A 70 -7.10 -13.44 16.74
C ILE A 70 -7.74 -13.87 15.41
N THR A 71 -8.88 -14.56 15.46
CA THR A 71 -9.65 -14.93 14.27
C THR A 71 -10.11 -13.71 13.48
N ARG A 72 -10.61 -12.66 14.15
CA ARG A 72 -11.02 -11.41 13.52
C ARG A 72 -9.83 -10.67 12.90
N LEU A 73 -8.68 -10.66 13.56
CA LEU A 73 -7.43 -10.11 13.01
C LEU A 73 -6.98 -10.88 11.77
N ARG A 74 -6.99 -12.22 11.80
CA ARG A 74 -6.62 -13.06 10.66
C ARG A 74 -7.56 -12.85 9.47
N GLN A 75 -8.86 -12.70 9.71
CA GLN A 75 -9.83 -12.36 8.67
C GLN A 75 -9.56 -10.97 8.08
N TYR A 76 -9.22 -9.98 8.90
CA TYR A 76 -8.84 -8.65 8.42
C TYR A 76 -7.63 -8.71 7.48
N VAL A 77 -6.55 -9.38 7.89
CA VAL A 77 -5.35 -9.55 7.05
C VAL A 77 -5.67 -10.31 5.77
N THR A 78 -6.55 -11.32 5.84
CA THR A 78 -6.99 -12.06 4.65
C THR A 78 -7.75 -11.18 3.66
N ARG A 79 -8.66 -10.33 4.14
CA ARG A 79 -9.39 -9.38 3.29
C ARG A 79 -8.44 -8.34 2.68
N TRP A 80 -7.50 -7.83 3.47
CA TRP A 80 -6.47 -6.92 2.98
C TRP A 80 -5.61 -7.58 1.89
N HIS A 81 -5.21 -8.83 2.08
CA HIS A 81 -4.45 -9.58 1.08
C HIS A 81 -5.26 -9.81 -0.20
N ARG A 82 -6.56 -10.10 -0.10
CA ARG A 82 -7.44 -10.19 -1.27
C ARG A 82 -7.56 -8.85 -2.01
N TRP A 83 -7.64 -7.74 -1.28
CA TRP A 83 -7.59 -6.40 -1.88
C TRP A 83 -6.25 -6.13 -2.58
N LEU A 84 -5.14 -6.54 -1.97
CA LEU A 84 -3.80 -6.43 -2.57
C LEU A 84 -3.66 -7.25 -3.85
N LEU A 85 -4.34 -8.39 -3.93
CA LEU A 85 -4.36 -9.19 -5.14
C LEU A 85 -5.31 -8.59 -6.17
N GLY A 86 -6.55 -8.24 -5.83
CA GLY A 86 -7.42 -7.33 -6.59
C GLY A 86 -7.55 -7.55 -8.12
N GLY A 87 -7.30 -8.76 -8.65
CA GLY A 87 -7.23 -9.03 -10.10
C GLY A 87 -5.88 -8.67 -10.76
N LEU A 88 -4.88 -8.37 -9.95
CA LEU A 88 -3.48 -8.08 -10.27
C LEU A 88 -2.56 -9.22 -9.80
N ASP A 89 -3.08 -10.41 -9.55
CA ASP A 89 -2.36 -11.57 -9.04
C ASP A 89 -1.18 -11.99 -9.94
N GLU A 90 -1.30 -11.79 -11.25
CA GLU A 90 -0.22 -11.99 -12.21
C GLU A 90 0.81 -10.83 -12.22
N LEU A 91 0.46 -9.65 -11.72
CA LEU A 91 1.32 -8.46 -11.72
C LEU A 91 1.98 -8.20 -10.36
N VAL A 92 1.34 -8.63 -9.28
CA VAL A 92 1.80 -8.50 -7.90
C VAL A 92 2.77 -9.62 -7.58
N THR A 93 3.79 -9.32 -6.78
CA THR A 93 4.70 -10.34 -6.28
C THR A 93 3.93 -11.37 -5.46
N THR A 94 3.87 -12.61 -5.96
CA THR A 94 3.27 -13.75 -5.24
C THR A 94 4.23 -14.36 -4.23
N LYS A 95 5.44 -13.79 -4.07
CA LYS A 95 6.40 -14.21 -3.04
C LYS A 95 5.80 -13.97 -1.64
N GLY A 96 5.12 -14.99 -1.13
CA GLY A 96 4.44 -15.03 0.16
C GLY A 96 2.93 -15.05 -0.01
N SER A 97 2.29 -16.09 0.53
CA SER A 97 0.84 -16.14 0.71
C SER A 97 0.38 -15.14 1.78
N VAL A 98 -0.93 -15.09 2.04
CA VAL A 98 -1.52 -14.36 3.18
C VAL A 98 -0.77 -14.61 4.50
N THR A 99 -0.18 -15.79 4.68
CA THR A 99 0.63 -16.17 5.85
C THR A 99 1.80 -15.21 6.08
N ARG A 100 2.44 -14.71 5.01
CA ARG A 100 3.54 -13.74 5.13
C ARG A 100 3.08 -12.46 5.83
N TYR A 101 1.95 -11.92 5.38
CA TYR A 101 1.39 -10.69 5.93
C TYR A 101 0.78 -10.91 7.32
N TRP A 102 0.25 -12.11 7.58
CA TRP A 102 -0.19 -12.50 8.91
C TRP A 102 0.97 -12.51 9.92
N VAL A 103 2.09 -13.16 9.57
CA VAL A 103 3.30 -13.15 10.38
C VAL A 103 3.84 -11.73 10.56
N TYR A 104 3.82 -10.92 9.50
CA TYR A 104 4.23 -9.52 9.58
C TYR A 104 3.40 -8.73 10.58
N VAL A 105 2.07 -8.86 10.56
CA VAL A 105 1.17 -8.21 11.52
C VAL A 105 1.41 -8.72 12.95
N LEU A 106 1.54 -10.02 13.16
CA LEU A 106 1.81 -10.57 14.50
C LEU A 106 3.12 -10.06 15.11
N LYS A 107 4.16 -9.91 14.29
CA LYS A 107 5.44 -9.31 14.72
C LYS A 107 5.26 -7.85 15.13
N HIS A 108 4.47 -7.07 14.39
CA HIS A 108 4.21 -5.67 14.72
C HIS A 108 3.32 -5.48 15.94
N LEU A 109 2.42 -6.43 16.23
CA LEU A 109 1.57 -6.41 17.41
C LEU A 109 2.26 -6.90 18.69
N ASP A 110 3.53 -7.33 18.62
CA ASP A 110 4.26 -7.97 19.72
C ASP A 110 3.44 -9.09 20.40
N ILE A 111 2.80 -9.95 19.60
CA ILE A 111 2.04 -11.12 20.10
C ILE A 111 2.96 -12.37 19.98
N PRO A 112 3.75 -12.71 21.00
CA PRO A 112 4.75 -13.78 20.93
C PRO A 112 4.15 -15.20 20.86
N LYS A 113 2.88 -15.38 21.25
CA LYS A 113 2.30 -16.72 21.50
C LYS A 113 1.88 -17.51 20.24
N LEU A 114 2.09 -17.00 19.03
CA LEU A 114 1.62 -17.63 17.78
C LEU A 114 2.75 -18.07 16.84
N PHE A 115 4.00 -18.04 17.29
CA PHE A 115 5.18 -18.48 16.52
C PHE A 115 5.60 -19.94 16.77
N ARG A 116 4.81 -20.71 17.53
CA ARG A 116 5.05 -22.13 17.80
C ARG A 116 4.17 -23.00 16.92
#